data_AF-A0A6V8D4N4-F1
#
_entry.id   AF-A0A6V8D4N4-F1
#
_cell.length_a   1.000
_cell.length_b   1.000
_cell.length_c   1.000
_cell.angle_alpha   90.00
_cell.angle_beta   90.00
_cell.angle_gamma   90.00
#
_symmetry.space_group_name_H-M   'P 1'
#
loop_
_entity.id
_entity.type
_entity.pdbx_description
1 polymer ?
#
loop_
_entity_poly.entity_id
_entity_poly.type
_entity_poly.pdbx_seq_one_letter_code
_entity_poly.pdbx_strand_id
1 'polypeptide(L)'
;TLYGTSSEDRSGCIDNDGDGYSNPTNNWDVDDGADEFPGASTQWADADDDGYGDNAEGNYPDACTSTYGTSYVDVYGCIDNDGDGYSELSDVDDDDGSETTDTDGDGYGDESDQFPYDSTQWEDNDGDGYGDNTTGNDPDMFPGNGDEWEDSD
;
A
#
# COMPACT_ATOMS: atom_id res chain seq x y z
N THR A 1 -2.32 -40.33 22.68
CA THR A 1 -2.48 -39.72 21.36
C THR A 1 -3.34 -38.51 21.58
N LEU A 2 -2.77 -37.31 21.50
CA LEU A 2 -3.59 -36.10 21.53
C LEU A 2 -4.26 -36.03 20.16
N TYR A 3 -5.57 -36.21 20.12
CA TYR A 3 -6.36 -36.02 18.92
C TYR A 3 -6.68 -34.52 18.86
N GLY A 4 -6.37 -33.84 17.76
CA GLY A 4 -6.77 -32.45 17.55
C GLY A 4 -8.03 -32.33 16.70
N THR A 5 -8.38 -31.11 16.31
CA THR A 5 -9.67 -30.75 15.71
C THR A 5 -9.63 -30.55 14.20
N SER A 6 -8.47 -30.63 13.55
CA SER A 6 -8.35 -30.39 12.11
C SER A 6 -9.26 -31.30 11.28
N SER A 7 -9.83 -30.75 10.21
CA SER A 7 -10.77 -31.40 9.30
C SER A 7 -10.48 -31.18 7.81
N GLU A 8 -9.82 -30.09 7.43
CA GLU A 8 -9.63 -29.70 6.01
C GLU A 8 -8.42 -30.38 5.36
N ASP A 9 -7.34 -30.59 6.12
CA ASP A 9 -6.11 -31.23 5.66
C ASP A 9 -5.90 -32.63 6.29
N ARG A 10 -5.09 -32.76 7.34
CA ARG A 10 -4.78 -33.99 8.05
C ARG A 10 -5.75 -34.18 9.20
N SER A 11 -6.88 -34.84 8.96
CA SER A 11 -7.93 -34.98 9.97
C SER A 11 -7.45 -35.52 11.33
N GLY A 12 -7.80 -34.83 12.41
CA GLY A 12 -7.51 -35.23 13.79
C GLY A 12 -6.11 -34.87 14.30
N CYS A 13 -5.37 -34.05 13.54
CA CYS A 13 -4.12 -33.42 13.96
C CYS A 13 -4.40 -32.16 14.79
N ILE A 14 -3.36 -31.64 15.47
CA ILE A 14 -3.47 -30.40 16.26
C ILE A 14 -3.84 -29.26 15.31
N ASP A 15 -4.82 -28.48 15.74
CA ASP A 15 -5.39 -27.30 15.09
C ASP A 15 -5.66 -26.35 16.25
N ASN A 16 -4.93 -25.24 16.28
CA ASN A 16 -4.79 -24.41 17.48
C ASN A 16 -5.78 -23.25 17.51
N ASP A 17 -6.25 -22.80 16.35
CA ASP A 17 -7.22 -21.70 16.23
C ASP A 17 -8.61 -22.16 15.77
N GLY A 18 -8.75 -23.41 15.34
CA GLY A 18 -10.03 -24.06 15.09
C GLY A 18 -10.61 -23.79 13.71
N ASP A 19 -9.80 -23.41 12.73
CA ASP A 19 -10.25 -23.18 11.35
C ASP A 19 -10.37 -24.46 10.50
N GLY A 20 -9.84 -25.57 11.03
CA GLY A 20 -9.88 -26.88 10.41
C GLY A 20 -8.61 -27.29 9.69
N TYR A 21 -7.63 -26.40 9.49
CA TYR A 21 -6.30 -26.76 9.01
C TYR A 21 -5.39 -27.14 10.19
N SER A 22 -4.41 -28.01 9.96
CA SER A 22 -3.57 -28.53 11.04
C SER A 22 -2.27 -27.76 11.16
N ASN A 23 -1.84 -27.48 12.39
CA ASN A 23 -0.53 -26.88 12.68
C ASN A 23 0.61 -27.65 11.99
N PRO A 24 1.67 -26.96 11.53
CA PRO A 24 2.81 -27.60 10.91
C PRO A 24 3.54 -28.52 11.88
N THR A 25 4.08 -29.62 11.36
CA THR A 25 4.92 -30.56 12.09
C THR A 25 6.17 -30.89 11.28
N ASN A 26 7.19 -31.49 11.91
CA ASN A 26 8.46 -31.81 11.23
C ASN A 26 8.34 -32.68 9.95
N ASN A 27 7.20 -33.33 9.71
CA ASN A 27 6.98 -34.23 8.57
C ASN A 27 5.79 -33.79 7.70
N TRP A 28 5.27 -32.59 7.93
CA TRP A 28 4.17 -31.97 7.19
C TRP A 28 4.16 -30.49 7.57
N ASP A 29 4.91 -29.72 6.81
CA ASP A 29 5.02 -28.28 6.95
C ASP A 29 4.05 -27.58 5.98
N VAL A 30 4.23 -26.28 5.84
CA VAL A 30 3.38 -25.41 5.04
C VAL A 30 3.46 -25.74 3.55
N ASP A 31 4.63 -26.17 3.05
CA ASP A 31 4.83 -26.68 1.69
C ASP A 31 3.97 -27.93 1.41
N ASP A 32 3.70 -28.74 2.45
CA ASP A 32 2.81 -29.91 2.38
C ASP A 32 1.31 -29.53 2.57
N GLY A 33 1.00 -28.26 2.84
CA GLY A 33 -0.35 -27.74 3.06
C GLY A 33 -0.79 -27.77 4.53
N ALA A 34 0.15 -27.68 5.48
CA ALA A 34 -0.19 -27.28 6.85
C ALA A 34 -0.73 -25.85 6.90
N ASP A 35 -1.39 -25.53 8.00
CA ASP A 35 -1.82 -24.17 8.32
C ASP A 35 -0.60 -23.23 8.46
N GLU A 36 -0.54 -22.21 7.60
CA GLU A 36 0.49 -21.17 7.63
C GLU A 36 0.35 -20.22 8.82
N PHE A 37 -0.88 -20.01 9.31
CA PHE A 37 -1.16 -19.06 10.39
C PHE A 37 -1.84 -19.73 11.59
N PRO A 38 -1.15 -20.59 12.38
CA PRO A 38 -1.78 -21.43 13.40
C PRO A 38 -2.33 -20.74 14.66
N GLY A 39 -2.47 -19.42 14.62
CA GLY A 39 -3.13 -18.61 15.64
C GLY A 39 -4.18 -17.67 15.07
N ALA A 40 -4.47 -17.73 13.77
CA ALA A 40 -5.38 -16.85 13.06
C ALA A 40 -6.43 -17.67 12.32
N SER A 41 -7.55 -17.97 13.01
CA SER A 41 -8.61 -18.86 12.51
C SER A 41 -9.35 -18.43 11.22
N THR A 42 -8.89 -17.36 10.59
CA THR A 42 -9.43 -16.81 9.35
C THR A 42 -8.43 -16.87 8.20
N GLN A 43 -7.19 -17.28 8.45
CA GLN A 43 -6.11 -17.39 7.47
C GLN A 43 -5.39 -18.72 7.69
N TRP A 44 -5.08 -19.44 6.61
CA TRP A 44 -4.43 -20.75 6.69
C TRP A 44 -3.41 -20.98 5.56
N ALA A 45 -3.32 -20.04 4.61
CA ALA A 45 -2.46 -20.12 3.43
C ALA A 45 -1.89 -18.73 3.13
N ASP A 46 -0.65 -18.72 2.66
CA ASP A 46 0.13 -17.57 2.19
C ASP A 46 0.90 -18.07 0.97
N ALA A 47 0.53 -17.61 -0.23
CA ALA A 47 1.08 -18.18 -1.47
C ALA A 47 2.43 -17.58 -1.86
N ASP A 48 2.77 -16.40 -1.37
CA ASP A 48 4.01 -15.69 -1.69
C ASP A 48 4.94 -15.43 -0.50
N ASP A 49 4.58 -15.96 0.67
CA ASP A 49 5.35 -15.96 1.91
C ASP A 49 5.58 -14.54 2.48
N ASP A 50 4.63 -13.63 2.27
CA ASP A 50 4.75 -12.23 2.69
C ASP A 50 4.20 -11.93 4.09
N GLY A 51 3.48 -12.89 4.67
CA GLY A 51 2.88 -12.82 5.99
C GLY A 51 1.45 -12.30 6.01
N TYR A 52 0.85 -12.02 4.86
CA TYR A 52 -0.57 -11.77 4.69
C TYR A 52 -1.26 -13.03 4.13
N GLY A 53 -2.48 -13.31 4.62
CA GLY A 53 -3.13 -14.58 4.28
C GLY A 53 -4.03 -14.49 3.05
N ASP A 54 -4.00 -15.50 2.20
CA ASP A 54 -4.72 -15.56 0.91
C ASP A 54 -6.26 -15.55 1.04
N ASN A 55 -6.80 -15.87 2.23
CA ASN A 55 -8.25 -15.92 2.38
C ASN A 55 -8.82 -14.50 2.41
N ALA A 56 -9.43 -14.08 1.30
CA ALA A 56 -10.00 -12.75 1.09
C ALA A 56 -11.04 -12.31 2.15
N GLU A 57 -11.74 -13.25 2.78
CA GLU A 57 -12.71 -12.96 3.85
C GLU A 57 -12.09 -12.97 5.25
N GLY A 58 -10.78 -13.21 5.34
CA GLY A 58 -10.03 -13.27 6.59
C GLY A 58 -9.52 -11.92 7.07
N ASN A 59 -8.88 -11.91 8.24
CA ASN A 59 -8.21 -10.72 8.75
C ASN A 59 -6.91 -10.48 7.97
N TYR A 60 -6.62 -9.23 7.65
CA TYR A 60 -5.43 -8.82 6.89
C TYR A 60 -5.23 -9.68 5.63
N PRO A 61 -6.25 -9.77 4.76
CA PRO A 61 -6.16 -10.63 3.60
C PRO A 61 -5.17 -10.04 2.59
N ASP A 62 -4.31 -10.88 2.06
CA ASP A 62 -3.43 -10.51 0.97
C ASP A 62 -4.26 -10.21 -0.29
N ALA A 63 -4.11 -8.99 -0.82
CA ALA A 63 -4.75 -8.56 -2.05
C ALA A 63 -3.99 -9.00 -3.30
N CYS A 64 -2.72 -9.39 -3.16
CA CYS A 64 -1.78 -9.71 -4.23
C CYS A 64 -1.31 -11.18 -4.30
N THR A 65 -1.63 -12.06 -3.34
CA THR A 65 -1.66 -13.56 -3.27
C THR A 65 -0.67 -14.38 -4.10
N SER A 66 0.41 -13.80 -4.60
CA SER A 66 1.26 -14.35 -5.66
C SER A 66 2.47 -13.47 -5.93
N THR A 67 2.48 -12.28 -5.33
CA THR A 67 3.48 -11.24 -5.48
C THR A 67 3.75 -10.70 -4.10
N TYR A 68 4.86 -11.17 -3.51
CA TYR A 68 5.32 -10.73 -2.21
C TYR A 68 5.24 -9.21 -2.07
N GLY A 69 4.48 -8.74 -1.09
CA GLY A 69 4.27 -7.33 -0.83
C GLY A 69 4.46 -6.96 0.63
N THR A 70 4.51 -5.65 0.90
CA THR A 70 4.64 -5.13 2.27
C THR A 70 3.62 -4.07 2.61
N SER A 71 2.77 -3.66 1.65
CA SER A 71 1.74 -2.65 1.86
C SER A 71 0.79 -3.05 3.00
N TYR A 72 0.30 -2.06 3.74
CA TYR A 72 -0.56 -2.26 4.91
C TYR A 72 -1.55 -1.13 5.21
N VAL A 73 -1.53 -0.04 4.45
CA VAL A 73 -2.38 1.14 4.70
C VAL A 73 -3.68 1.08 3.90
N ASP A 74 -3.60 0.89 2.58
CA ASP A 74 -4.76 0.85 1.67
C ASP A 74 -5.20 -0.59 1.35
N VAL A 75 -4.25 -1.43 0.96
CA VAL A 75 -4.40 -2.87 0.73
C VAL A 75 -3.24 -3.61 1.40
N TYR A 76 -3.46 -4.86 1.81
CA TYR A 76 -2.44 -5.67 2.47
C TYR A 76 -1.76 -6.59 1.45
N GLY A 77 -0.45 -6.80 1.61
CA GLY A 77 0.32 -7.80 0.85
C GLY A 77 0.65 -7.43 -0.59
N CYS A 78 0.49 -6.17 -0.98
CA CYS A 78 0.92 -5.69 -2.29
C CYS A 78 2.27 -4.98 -2.23
N ILE A 79 2.89 -4.80 -3.39
CA ILE A 79 4.18 -4.10 -3.50
C ILE A 79 4.03 -2.67 -2.97
N ASP A 80 4.98 -2.28 -2.14
CA ASP A 80 5.16 -0.97 -1.50
C ASP A 80 6.64 -0.62 -1.69
N ASN A 81 6.93 0.20 -2.69
CA ASN A 81 8.29 0.37 -3.21
C ASN A 81 9.13 1.33 -2.36
N ASP A 82 8.52 2.36 -1.79
CA ASP A 82 9.19 3.34 -0.93
C ASP A 82 9.09 3.05 0.57
N GLY A 83 8.21 2.14 0.99
CA GLY A 83 8.03 1.66 2.35
C GLY A 83 7.17 2.57 3.23
N ASP A 84 6.31 3.41 2.66
CA ASP A 84 5.39 4.26 3.41
C ASP A 84 4.14 3.51 3.94
N GLY A 85 3.87 2.35 3.33
CA GLY A 85 2.78 1.44 3.65
C GLY A 85 1.58 1.46 2.69
N TYR A 86 1.51 2.40 1.75
CA TYR A 86 0.58 2.35 0.63
C TYR A 86 1.10 1.40 -0.45
N SER A 87 0.18 0.83 -1.22
CA SER A 87 0.55 -0.03 -2.35
C SER A 87 0.78 0.77 -3.63
N GLU A 88 1.59 0.22 -4.54
CA GLU A 88 1.78 0.77 -5.91
C GLU A 88 0.47 0.92 -6.72
N LEU A 89 -0.65 0.37 -6.23
CA LEU A 89 -1.96 0.49 -6.87
C LEU A 89 -2.63 1.82 -6.57
N SER A 90 -2.27 2.48 -5.47
CA SER A 90 -2.94 3.68 -4.97
C SER A 90 -2.01 4.73 -4.36
N ASP A 91 -0.70 4.54 -4.41
CA ASP A 91 0.27 5.55 -3.98
C ASP A 91 0.24 6.79 -4.88
N VAL A 92 0.57 7.94 -4.31
CA VAL A 92 0.73 9.20 -5.03
C VAL A 92 2.10 9.23 -5.72
N ASP A 93 3.16 8.78 -5.05
CA ASP A 93 4.50 8.67 -5.62
C ASP A 93 5.22 7.42 -5.09
N ASP A 94 5.12 6.33 -5.84
CA ASP A 94 5.71 5.02 -5.50
C ASP A 94 7.22 5.06 -5.17
N ASP A 95 7.94 6.12 -5.54
CA ASP A 95 9.39 6.27 -5.32
C ASP A 95 9.74 7.23 -4.15
N ASP A 96 8.77 7.92 -3.52
CA ASP A 96 9.00 8.86 -2.40
C ASP A 96 7.95 8.73 -1.27
N GLY A 97 8.30 7.93 -0.26
CA GLY A 97 7.40 7.65 0.87
C GLY A 97 7.15 8.80 1.84
N SER A 98 7.55 10.02 1.50
CA SER A 98 7.05 11.23 2.15
C SER A 98 5.78 11.79 1.51
N GLU A 99 5.47 11.39 0.28
CA GLU A 99 4.35 11.87 -0.53
C GLU A 99 3.13 10.97 -0.44
N THR A 100 2.43 11.01 0.70
CA THR A 100 1.29 10.09 0.96
C THR A 100 -0.09 10.66 0.58
N THR A 101 -0.14 11.91 0.11
CA THR A 101 -1.40 12.65 -0.12
C THR A 101 -1.25 13.58 -1.31
N ASP A 102 -2.26 13.60 -2.16
CA ASP A 102 -2.45 14.56 -3.26
C ASP A 102 -3.88 15.13 -3.10
N THR A 103 -3.97 16.31 -2.49
CA THR A 103 -5.23 16.88 -2.04
C THR A 103 -6.11 17.36 -3.19
N ASP A 104 -5.52 17.83 -4.28
CA ASP A 104 -6.27 18.39 -5.41
C ASP A 104 -6.31 17.49 -6.66
N GLY A 105 -5.52 16.42 -6.66
CA GLY A 105 -5.56 15.34 -7.64
C GLY A 105 -4.84 15.65 -8.94
N ASP A 106 -3.82 16.51 -8.92
CA ASP A 106 -3.06 16.89 -10.11
C ASP A 106 -1.85 15.99 -10.42
N GLY A 107 -1.52 15.09 -9.50
CA GLY A 107 -0.44 14.11 -9.61
C GLY A 107 0.90 14.56 -9.02
N TYR A 108 0.95 15.70 -8.32
CA TYR A 108 2.06 16.06 -7.44
C TYR A 108 1.61 15.92 -5.99
N GLY A 109 2.41 15.24 -5.16
CA GLY A 109 2.07 15.08 -3.74
C GLY A 109 2.15 16.40 -2.97
N ASP A 110 1.33 16.54 -1.94
CA ASP A 110 1.15 17.74 -1.12
C ASP A 110 2.46 18.30 -0.52
N GLU A 111 3.50 17.47 -0.31
CA GLU A 111 4.78 17.94 0.25
C GLU A 111 5.70 18.54 -0.83
N SER A 112 5.54 18.15 -2.10
CA SER A 112 6.26 18.68 -3.25
C SER A 112 5.49 19.77 -4.00
N ASP A 113 4.17 19.76 -3.89
CA ASP A 113 3.27 20.73 -4.51
C ASP A 113 3.31 22.09 -3.77
N GLN A 114 3.67 23.16 -4.50
CA GLN A 114 3.66 24.52 -3.94
C GLN A 114 2.24 25.09 -3.78
N PHE A 115 1.24 24.50 -4.45
CA PHE A 115 -0.17 24.87 -4.42
C PHE A 115 -1.10 23.65 -4.17
N PRO A 116 -1.05 22.97 -3.00
CA PRO A 116 -1.78 21.70 -2.72
C PRO A 116 -3.32 21.72 -2.78
N TYR A 117 -3.92 22.84 -3.19
CA TYR A 117 -5.36 23.01 -3.28
C TYR A 117 -5.79 23.60 -4.63
N ASP A 118 -4.86 23.77 -5.57
CA ASP A 118 -5.13 24.24 -6.93
C ASP A 118 -4.51 23.27 -7.94
N SER A 119 -5.33 22.32 -8.39
CA SER A 119 -4.95 21.25 -9.31
C SER A 119 -4.49 21.70 -10.71
N THR A 120 -4.29 23.00 -10.89
CA THR A 120 -3.78 23.61 -12.11
C THR A 120 -2.40 24.24 -11.93
N GLN A 121 -1.84 24.25 -10.70
CA GLN A 121 -0.52 24.78 -10.36
C GLN A 121 0.18 23.84 -9.40
N TRP A 122 1.47 23.57 -9.60
CA TRP A 122 2.26 22.70 -8.72
C TRP A 122 3.67 23.24 -8.41
N GLU A 123 4.16 24.19 -9.20
CA GLU A 123 5.53 24.71 -9.15
C GLU A 123 5.51 26.24 -9.03
N ASP A 124 6.39 26.78 -8.18
CA ASP A 124 6.65 28.22 -8.00
C ASP A 124 8.17 28.40 -7.84
N ASN A 125 8.87 28.57 -8.96
CA ASN A 125 10.33 28.57 -8.98
C ASN A 125 10.96 29.80 -8.31
N ASP A 126 10.28 30.95 -8.30
CA ASP A 126 10.81 32.18 -7.70
C ASP A 126 10.18 32.58 -6.37
N GLY A 127 9.15 31.86 -5.93
CA GLY A 127 8.55 31.93 -4.61
C GLY A 127 7.64 33.15 -4.43
N ASP A 128 7.05 33.66 -5.50
CA ASP A 128 6.19 34.85 -5.47
C ASP A 128 4.72 34.54 -5.17
N GLY A 129 4.36 33.26 -5.15
CA GLY A 129 3.02 32.75 -4.85
C GLY A 129 2.10 32.68 -6.06
N TYR A 130 2.62 32.79 -7.28
CA TYR A 130 1.92 32.52 -8.54
C TYR A 130 2.56 31.31 -9.21
N GLY A 131 1.74 30.43 -9.81
CA GLY A 131 2.23 29.15 -10.26
C GLY A 131 2.79 29.17 -11.69
N ASP A 132 3.87 28.44 -11.93
CA ASP A 132 4.62 28.44 -13.19
C ASP A 132 3.86 27.78 -14.36
N ASN A 133 2.79 27.02 -14.08
CA ASN A 133 1.98 26.43 -15.14
C ASN A 133 1.16 27.53 -15.82
N THR A 134 1.67 28.01 -16.97
CA THR A 134 1.03 29.04 -17.81
C THR A 134 -0.42 28.76 -18.24
N THR A 135 -0.91 27.52 -18.07
CA THR A 135 -2.30 27.15 -18.40
C THR A 135 -3.22 27.03 -17.18
N GLY A 136 -2.70 27.20 -15.97
CA GLY A 136 -3.44 27.13 -14.73
C GLY A 136 -4.09 28.44 -14.30
N ASN A 137 -4.65 28.44 -13.10
CA ASN A 137 -5.18 29.63 -12.46
C ASN A 137 -4.03 30.50 -11.96
N ASP A 138 -4.22 31.83 -12.01
CA ASP A 138 -3.24 32.81 -11.55
C ASP A 138 -1.78 32.46 -11.95
N PRO A 139 -1.50 32.23 -13.25
CA PRO A 139 -0.20 31.77 -13.69
C PRO A 139 0.85 32.86 -13.62
N ASP A 140 2.08 32.50 -13.25
CA ASP A 140 3.26 33.34 -13.37
C ASP A 140 3.76 33.36 -14.83
N MET A 141 3.74 34.56 -15.42
CA MET A 141 4.24 34.81 -16.76
C MET A 141 5.76 35.07 -16.79
N PHE A 142 6.40 35.23 -15.64
CA PHE A 142 7.83 35.41 -15.46
C PHE A 142 8.42 34.51 -14.34
N PRO A 143 8.47 33.16 -14.52
CA PRO A 143 8.97 32.11 -13.58
C PRO A 143 10.39 32.20 -12.98
N GLY A 144 11.03 33.35 -13.01
CA GLY A 144 12.36 33.59 -12.48
C GLY A 144 12.55 35.03 -12.02
N ASN A 145 11.46 35.78 -11.86
CA ASN A 145 11.42 37.14 -11.37
C ASN A 145 10.29 37.31 -10.34
N GLY A 146 10.54 36.91 -9.10
CA GLY A 146 9.50 36.97 -8.05
C GLY A 146 9.06 38.37 -7.59
N ASP A 147 9.43 39.41 -8.32
CA ASP A 147 8.85 40.76 -8.21
C ASP A 147 7.74 41.02 -9.27
N GLU A 148 7.50 40.10 -10.21
CA GLU A 148 6.63 40.30 -11.38
C GLU A 148 6.01 38.98 -11.88
N TRP A 149 4.67 38.86 -11.84
CA TRP A 149 3.95 37.68 -12.33
C TRP A 149 3.04 37.93 -13.54
N GLU A 150 2.65 39.20 -13.78
CA GLU A 150 1.84 39.63 -14.93
C GLU A 150 2.46 40.83 -15.66
N ASP A 151 2.24 40.91 -16.98
CA ASP A 151 2.72 42.04 -17.78
C ASP A 151 1.99 43.32 -17.37
N SER A 152 2.77 44.30 -16.91
CA SER A 152 2.27 45.55 -16.36
C SER A 152 2.51 46.77 -17.26
N ASP A 153 2.91 46.56 -18.53
CA ASP A 153 3.25 47.65 -19.49
C ASP A 153 2.27 47.94 -20.66
#